data_AF-A0A2N6AEP0-F1
#
_entry.id   AF-A0A2N6AEP0-F1
#
_cell.length_a   1.000
_cell.length_b   1.000
_cell.length_c   1.000
_cell.angle_alpha   90.00
_cell.angle_beta   90.00
_cell.angle_gamma   90.00
#
_symmetry.space_group_name_H-M   'P 1'
#
loop_
_entity.id
_entity.type
_entity.pdbx_description
1 polymer ?
#
loop_
_entity_poly.entity_id
_entity_poly.type
_entity_poly.pdbx_seq_one_letter_code
_entity_poly.pdbx_strand_id
1 'polypeptide(L)'
;MTKRAVVLFNLGGPTDLKVVRPFLFNLFNDPYIIQLPRILRFLVAKLISWRRTPTAQGIYREMGGGDRQLFNKRPHKLWLLRNS
;
A
#
# COMPACT_ATOMS: atom_id res chain seq x y z
N MET A 1 -23.19 -13.24 -3.13
CA MET A 1 -21.73 -13.49 -3.10
C MET A 1 -21.01 -12.14 -3.17
N THR A 2 -20.57 -11.57 -2.05
CA THR A 2 -19.84 -10.30 -2.03
C THR A 2 -18.41 -10.53 -2.51
N LYS A 3 -18.11 -10.15 -3.76
CA LYS A 3 -16.75 -10.21 -4.30
C LYS A 3 -15.89 -9.22 -3.52
N ARG A 4 -14.96 -9.72 -2.69
CA ARG A 4 -13.96 -8.89 -2.02
C ARG A 4 -12.90 -8.53 -3.06
N ALA A 5 -12.94 -7.29 -3.55
CA ALA A 5 -11.86 -6.76 -4.36
C ALA A 5 -10.64 -6.54 -3.47
N VAL A 6 -9.69 -7.48 -3.50
CA VAL A 6 -8.36 -7.28 -2.92
C VAL A 6 -7.55 -6.52 -3.94
N VAL A 7 -7.46 -5.22 -3.72
CA VAL A 7 -6.73 -4.30 -4.60
C VAL A 7 -5.23 -4.46 -4.33
N LEU A 8 -4.57 -5.35 -5.08
CA LEU A 8 -3.12 -5.52 -5.08
C LEU A 8 -2.55 -4.79 -6.31
N PHE A 9 -2.40 -3.47 -6.22
CA PHE A 9 -1.85 -2.69 -7.34
C PHE A 9 -0.32 -2.78 -7.38
N ASN A 10 0.22 -2.91 -8.59
CA ASN A 10 1.64 -2.75 -8.95
C ASN A 10 2.18 -1.31 -8.74
N LEU A 11 1.51 -0.46 -7.94
CA LEU A 11 1.94 0.92 -7.63
C LEU A 11 3.01 0.99 -6.53
N GLY A 12 3.43 -0.17 -5.99
CA GLY A 12 4.27 -0.25 -4.81
C GLY A 12 3.44 -0.16 -3.52
N GLY A 13 3.76 -1.00 -2.54
CA GLY A 13 3.18 -0.90 -1.21
C GLY A 13 3.81 0.26 -0.43
N PRO A 14 3.08 0.96 0.43
CA PRO A 14 3.65 1.90 1.39
C PRO A 14 4.78 1.23 2.17
N THR A 15 6.00 1.77 2.04
CA THR A 15 7.19 1.35 2.80
C THR A 15 7.12 1.72 4.28
N ASP A 16 6.13 2.53 4.69
CA ASP A 16 5.88 2.88 6.08
C ASP A 16 4.35 2.89 6.34
N LEU A 17 3.93 2.39 7.50
CA LEU A 17 2.54 2.45 7.97
C LEU A 17 2.01 3.90 8.02
N LYS A 18 2.88 4.89 8.20
CA LYS A 18 2.52 6.31 8.23
C LYS A 18 2.02 6.84 6.88
N VAL A 19 2.47 6.25 5.77
CA VAL A 19 2.07 6.69 4.42
C VAL A 19 0.83 5.97 3.88
N VAL A 20 0.30 4.98 4.62
CA VAL A 20 -0.92 4.23 4.24
C VAL A 20 -2.13 5.16 4.07
N ARG A 21 -2.32 6.13 4.97
CA ARG A 21 -3.46 7.04 4.91
C ARG A 21 -3.40 8.00 3.70
N PRO A 22 -2.28 8.71 3.43
CA PRO A 22 -2.11 9.48 2.20
C PRO A 22 -2.32 8.66 0.93
N PHE A 23 -1.81 7.43 0.89
CA PHE A 23 -2.01 6.51 -0.24
C PHE A 23 -3.49 6.21 -0.49
N LEU A 24 -4.23 5.79 0.55
CA LEU A 24 -5.66 5.51 0.45
C LEU A 24 -6.45 6.76 0.04
N PHE A 25 -6.08 7.93 0.56
CA PHE A 25 -6.73 9.18 0.19
C PHE A 25 -6.57 9.46 -1.31
N ASN A 26 -5.36 9.35 -1.86
CA ASN A 26 -5.12 9.55 -3.28
C ASN A 26 -5.89 8.54 -4.15
N LEU A 27 -5.93 7.28 -3.72
CA LEU A 27 -6.68 6.21 -4.40
C LEU A 27 -8.18 6.53 -4.49
N PHE A 28 -8.82 6.92 -3.39
CA PHE A 28 -10.25 7.21 -3.39
C PHE A 28 -10.58 8.60 -3.96
N ASN A 29 -9.60 9.49 -4.02
CA ASN A 29 -9.76 10.79 -4.67
C ASN A 29 -9.55 10.73 -6.19
N ASP A 30 -9.28 9.56 -6.76
CA ASP A 30 -9.14 9.36 -8.21
C ASP A 30 -10.53 9.41 -8.91
N PRO A 31 -10.71 10.25 -9.95
CA PRO A 31 -11.98 10.34 -10.69
C PRO A 31 -12.37 9.04 -11.42
N TYR A 32 -11.41 8.18 -11.75
CA TYR A 32 -11.65 6.88 -12.39
C TYR A 32 -12.09 5.81 -11.38
N ILE A 33 -11.78 6.00 -10.09
CA ILE A 33 -12.22 5.11 -9.00
C ILE A 33 -13.58 5.54 -8.46
N ILE A 34 -13.76 6.84 -8.21
CA ILE A 34 -15.01 7.41 -7.71
C ILE A 34 -15.47 8.51 -8.67
N GLN A 35 -16.54 8.25 -9.41
CA GLN A 35 -17.15 9.22 -10.30
C GLN A 35 -18.08 10.16 -9.52
N LEU A 36 -17.49 11.13 -8.81
CA LEU A 36 -18.22 12.17 -8.07
C LEU A 36 -17.65 13.57 -8.36
N PRO A 37 -18.48 14.63 -8.21
CA PRO A 37 -18.01 16.00 -8.21
C PRO A 37 -16.85 16.19 -7.22
N ARG A 38 -15.86 17.03 -7.57
CA ARG A 38 -14.57 17.15 -6.87
C ARG A 38 -14.71 17.32 -5.34
N ILE A 39 -15.67 18.12 -4.90
CA ILE A 39 -15.91 18.41 -3.47
C ILE A 39 -16.41 17.16 -2.74
N LEU A 40 -17.44 16.51 -3.29
CA LEU A 40 -18.00 15.28 -2.70
C LEU A 40 -16.98 14.15 -2.72
N ARG A 41 -16.24 13.99 -3.82
CA ARG A 41 -15.16 13.01 -3.95
C ARG A 41 -14.09 13.22 -2.88
N PHE A 42 -13.66 14.46 -2.63
CA PHE A 42 -12.70 14.78 -1.60
C PHE A 42 -13.19 14.37 -0.20
N LEU A 43 -14.45 14.68 0.14
CA LEU A 43 -15.05 14.33 1.43
C LEU A 43 -15.14 12.81 1.60
N VAL A 44 -15.62 12.11 0.57
CA VAL A 44 -15.73 10.64 0.55
C VAL A 44 -14.34 10.01 0.67
N ALA A 45 -13.35 10.49 -0.09
CA ALA A 45 -11.97 10.00 -0.02
C ALA A 45 -11.36 10.20 1.37
N LYS A 46 -11.59 11.36 2.00
CA LYS A 46 -11.13 11.65 3.36
C LYS A 46 -11.78 10.72 4.40
N LEU A 47 -13.07 10.46 4.27
CA LEU A 47 -13.81 9.58 5.17
C LEU A 47 -13.38 8.12 5.02
N ILE A 48 -13.33 7.61 3.78
CA ILE A 48 -12.96 6.23 3.50
C ILE A 48 -11.51 5.97 3.88
N SER A 49 -10.59 6.86 3.51
CA SER A 49 -9.16 6.71 3.87
C SER A 49 -8.98 6.67 5.39
N TRP A 50 -9.61 7.57 6.14
CA TRP A 50 -9.55 7.56 7.60
C TRP A 50 -10.07 6.26 8.21
N ARG A 51 -11.26 5.80 7.76
CA ARG A 51 -11.88 4.57 8.28
C ARG A 51 -11.10 3.31 7.92
N ARG A 52 -10.49 3.25 6.73
CA ARG A 52 -9.77 2.08 6.21
C ARG A 52 -8.30 2.02 6.64
N THR A 53 -7.74 3.13 7.11
CA THR A 53 -6.32 3.20 7.51
C THR A 53 -5.94 2.12 8.53
N PRO A 54 -6.66 1.91 9.66
CA PRO A 54 -6.26 0.93 10.67
C PRO A 54 -6.26 -0.51 10.12
N THR A 55 -7.30 -0.87 9.34
CA THR A 55 -7.40 -2.18 8.69
C THR A 55 -6.29 -2.40 7.68
N ALA A 56 -6.02 -1.41 6.82
CA ALA A 56 -4.96 -1.48 5.83
C ALA A 56 -3.57 -1.57 6.49
N GLN A 57 -3.32 -0.81 7.55
CA GLN A 57 -2.09 -0.88 8.33
C GLN A 57 -1.88 -2.26 8.97
N GLY A 58 -2.93 -2.90 9.47
CA GLY A 58 -2.87 -4.28 9.98
C GLY A 58 -2.39 -5.26 8.90
N ILE A 59 -2.99 -5.19 7.72
CA ILE A 59 -2.61 -6.01 6.56
C ILE A 59 -1.16 -5.74 6.14
N TYR A 60 -0.75 -4.47 6.02
CA TYR A 60 0.64 -4.13 5.67
C TYR A 60 1.65 -4.54 6.74
N ARG A 61 1.27 -4.53 8.02
CA ARG A 61 2.11 -5.02 9.13
C ARG A 61 2.32 -6.53 9.03
N GLU A 62 1.27 -7.30 8.75
CA GLU A 62 1.35 -8.74 8.52
C GLU A 62 2.18 -9.09 7.27
N MET A 63 2.17 -8.23 6.25
CA MET A 63 2.98 -8.38 5.03
C MET A 63 4.47 -8.01 5.20
N GLY A 64 4.93 -7.73 6.43
CA GLY A 64 6.34 -7.39 6.71
C GLY A 64 6.65 -5.90 6.76
N GLY A 65 5.62 -5.03 6.85
CA GLY A 65 5.76 -3.64 7.25
C GLY A 65 6.80 -2.86 6.45
N GLY A 66 6.65 -2.79 5.13
CA GLY A 66 7.48 -1.95 4.25
C GLY A 66 8.95 -2.36 4.10
N ASP A 67 9.44 -3.29 4.92
CA ASP A 67 10.81 -3.77 4.89
C ASP A 67 10.99 -4.93 3.91
N ARG A 68 10.64 -4.69 2.64
CA ARG A 68 11.02 -5.57 1.53
C ARG A 68 12.51 -5.43 1.15
N GLN A 69 13.33 -4.74 1.96
CA GLN A 69 14.76 -4.62 1.73
C GLN A 69 15.59 -5.75 2.36
N LEU A 70 15.04 -6.53 3.30
CA LEU A 70 15.77 -7.66 3.89
C LEU A 70 15.75 -8.93 3.04
N PHE A 71 14.81 -9.07 2.10
CA PHE A 71 14.79 -10.23 1.19
C PHE A 71 15.76 -10.08 0.00
N ASN A 72 16.24 -8.86 -0.30
CA ASN A 72 17.14 -8.61 -1.44
C ASN A 72 18.51 -8.04 -1.04
N LYS A 73 18.86 -8.02 0.25
CA LYS A 73 20.21 -7.65 0.69
C LYS A 73 20.90 -8.83 1.36
N ARG A 74 21.36 -9.73 0.48
CA ARG A 74 22.53 -10.64 0.55
C ARG A 74 22.13 -12.10 0.25
N PRO A 75 22.86 -12.81 -0.64
CA PRO A 75 24.29 -12.60 -0.81
C PRO A 75 24.80 -12.70 -2.27
N HIS A 76 24.89 -11.58 -2.99
CA HIS A 76 25.85 -11.50 -4.10
C HIS A 76 27.31 -11.55 -3.60
N LYS A 77 27.53 -11.47 -2.28
CA LYS A 77 28.84 -11.55 -1.62
C LYS A 77 29.27 -12.98 -1.24
N LEU A 78 28.35 -13.97 -1.21
CA LEU A 78 28.74 -15.38 -0.96
C LEU A 78 29.21 -16.12 -2.21
N TRP A 79 28.86 -15.65 -3.42
CA TRP A 79 29.30 -16.30 -4.66
C TRP A 79 30.77 -16.01 -4.99
N LEU A 80 31.27 -14.82 -4.63
CA LEU A 80 32.66 -14.42 -4.88
C LEU A 80 33.68 -15.04 -3.90
N LEU A 81 33.26 -15.40 -2.68
CA LEU A 81 34.14 -16.03 -1.68
C LEU A 81 34.23 -17.55 -1.81
N ARG A 82 33.39 -18.18 -2.65
CA ARG A 82 33.40 -19.64 -2.88
C ARG A 82 34.22 -20.05 -4.10
N ASN A 83 34.75 -19.09 -4.85
CA ASN A 83 35.47 -19.28 -6.12
C ASN A 83 36.85 -18.60 -6.15
N SER A 84 37.48 -18.41 -4.97
CA SER A 84 38.88 -17.95 -4.86
C SER A 84 39.74 -18.99 -4.17
#